data_AF-A0A952LEY4-F1
#
_entry.id   AF-A0A952LEY4-F1
#
_cell.length_a   1.000
_cell.length_b   1.000
_cell.length_c   1.000
_cell.angle_alpha   90.00
_cell.angle_beta   90.00
_cell.angle_gamma   90.00
#
_symmetry.space_group_name_H-M   'P 1'
#
loop_
_entity.id
_entity.type
_entity.pdbx_description
1 polymer ?
#
loop_
_entity_poly.entity_id
_entity_poly.type
_entity_poly.pdbx_seq_one_letter_code
_entity_poly.pdbx_strand_id
1 'polypeptide(L)'
;MRKVVHIFRNENNKEFYYVNLGALDHYRPIHRLWIPKKLVRKCEKTGELYLQFPIKGVRIEKGKKDLILKPGRYNLFYYFVWSGHRGETEMKVKDWGKTVITHQFQKYESPRGSLGISKEVLILTPFNSVEIEWSRTGFVEGRAKKGVTRIYFEDDYNNRELKIIENPIVETIEDIDLEGIERLASLLEISPNENTICKIYE
;
A
#
# COMPACT_ATOMS: atom_id res chain seq x y z
N MET A 1 0.62 -3.29 6.66
CA MET A 1 -0.66 -2.73 6.16
C MET A 1 -1.78 -3.76 6.27
N ARG A 2 -3.02 -3.27 6.44
CA ARG A 2 -4.23 -4.08 6.57
C ARG A 2 -5.26 -3.68 5.52
N LYS A 3 -6.04 -4.63 5.02
CA LYS A 3 -7.27 -4.36 4.24
C LYS A 3 -8.46 -4.95 4.97
N VAL A 4 -9.55 -4.22 5.03
CA VAL A 4 -10.82 -4.69 5.61
C VAL A 4 -11.35 -5.86 4.80
N VAL A 5 -11.82 -6.89 5.50
CA VAL A 5 -12.38 -8.10 4.92
C VAL A 5 -13.90 -8.06 5.02
N HIS A 6 -14.54 -8.35 3.91
CA HIS A 6 -15.99 -8.46 3.80
C HIS A 6 -16.39 -9.94 3.72
N ILE A 7 -17.62 -10.23 4.18
CA ILE A 7 -18.23 -11.56 4.15
C ILE A 7 -19.30 -11.57 3.06
N PHE A 8 -19.28 -12.61 2.23
CA PHE A 8 -20.35 -12.96 1.31
C PHE A 8 -20.97 -14.28 1.74
N ARG A 9 -22.30 -14.33 1.89
CA ARG A 9 -23.05 -15.55 2.19
C ARG A 9 -23.81 -15.97 0.94
N ASN A 10 -23.65 -17.23 0.54
CA ASN A 10 -24.45 -17.79 -0.56
C ASN A 10 -25.77 -18.38 -0.04
N GLU A 11 -26.59 -18.88 -0.96
CA GLU A 11 -27.90 -19.50 -0.69
C GLU A 11 -27.81 -20.72 0.25
N ASN A 12 -26.66 -21.40 0.30
CA ASN A 12 -26.41 -22.54 1.19
C ASN A 12 -25.83 -22.13 2.56
N ASN A 13 -25.95 -20.85 2.96
CA ASN A 13 -25.36 -20.29 4.18
C ASN A 13 -23.83 -20.46 4.32
N LYS A 14 -23.14 -20.72 3.20
CA LYS A 14 -21.68 -20.81 3.17
C LYS A 14 -21.08 -19.41 3.09
N GLU A 15 -20.16 -19.14 4.01
CA GLU A 15 -19.44 -17.86 4.08
C GLU A 15 -18.18 -17.89 3.22
N PHE A 16 -17.99 -16.81 2.47
CA PHE A 16 -16.79 -16.52 1.68
C PHE A 16 -16.25 -15.16 2.09
N TYR A 17 -14.93 -15.04 2.14
CA TYR A 17 -14.27 -13.82 2.58
C TYR A 17 -13.59 -13.16 1.39
N TYR A 18 -13.65 -11.84 1.29
CA TYR A 18 -13.00 -11.10 0.23
C TYR A 18 -12.55 -9.70 0.67
N VAL A 19 -11.59 -9.14 -0.06
CA VAL A 19 -11.23 -7.72 0.03
C VAL A 19 -11.53 -7.03 -1.29
N ASN A 20 -11.98 -5.78 -1.22
CA ASN A 20 -12.18 -4.95 -2.41
C ASN A 20 -10.85 -4.27 -2.81
N LEU A 21 -10.57 -4.28 -4.10
CA LEU A 21 -9.39 -3.68 -4.71
C LEU A 21 -9.79 -2.64 -5.74
N GLY A 22 -9.22 -1.45 -5.58
CA GLY A 22 -9.62 -0.28 -6.34
C GLY A 22 -11.08 0.15 -6.13
N ALA A 23 -11.42 1.26 -6.76
CA ALA A 23 -12.78 1.77 -6.85
C ALA A 23 -12.87 2.66 -8.12
N LEU A 24 -13.77 2.32 -9.02
CA LEU A 24 -14.13 3.16 -10.18
C LEU A 24 -15.20 4.20 -9.78
N ASP A 25 -15.71 4.92 -10.78
CA ASP A 25 -16.87 5.80 -10.65
C ASP A 25 -18.01 5.12 -9.86
N HIS A 26 -18.67 5.93 -9.02
CA HIS A 26 -19.67 5.50 -8.04
C HIS A 26 -19.19 4.45 -7.04
N TYR A 27 -17.88 4.45 -6.73
CA TYR A 27 -17.25 3.55 -5.75
C TYR A 27 -17.43 2.05 -6.06
N ARG A 28 -17.68 1.70 -7.33
CA ARG A 28 -17.79 0.30 -7.72
C ARG A 28 -16.41 -0.35 -7.60
N PRO A 29 -16.22 -1.37 -6.75
CA PRO A 29 -14.93 -2.03 -6.65
C PRO A 29 -14.57 -2.65 -7.99
N ILE A 30 -13.33 -2.46 -8.42
CA ILE A 30 -12.87 -2.92 -9.74
C ILE A 30 -12.73 -4.43 -9.71
N HIS A 31 -12.16 -4.95 -8.62
CA HIS A 31 -11.89 -6.35 -8.44
C HIS A 31 -12.14 -6.78 -6.99
N ARG A 32 -12.62 -8.01 -6.82
CA ARG A 32 -12.64 -8.69 -5.53
C ARG A 32 -11.47 -9.65 -5.47
N LEU A 33 -10.74 -9.63 -4.36
CA LEU A 33 -9.78 -10.67 -4.03
C LEU A 33 -10.42 -11.59 -2.99
N TRP A 34 -10.81 -12.77 -3.43
CA TRP A 34 -11.30 -13.85 -2.57
C TRP A 34 -10.16 -14.42 -1.74
N ILE A 35 -10.37 -14.53 -0.43
CA ILE A 35 -9.34 -14.96 0.51
C ILE A 35 -9.77 -16.20 1.32
N PRO A 36 -8.83 -17.12 1.58
CA PRO A 36 -9.08 -18.23 2.50
C PRO A 36 -9.37 -17.73 3.92
N LYS A 37 -10.36 -18.32 4.60
CA LYS A 37 -10.72 -18.01 6.00
C LYS A 37 -9.51 -18.00 6.95
N LYS A 38 -8.56 -18.92 6.74
CA LYS A 38 -7.33 -19.04 7.55
C LYS A 38 -6.42 -17.81 7.54
N LEU A 39 -6.58 -16.90 6.57
CA LEU A 39 -5.80 -15.66 6.49
C LEU A 39 -6.54 -14.46 7.08
N VAL A 40 -7.82 -14.62 7.42
CA VAL A 40 -8.65 -13.58 8.01
C VAL A 40 -8.31 -13.46 9.48
N ARG A 41 -7.99 -12.23 9.91
CA ARG A 41 -7.78 -11.89 11.31
C ARG A 41 -8.93 -11.02 11.80
N LYS A 42 -9.18 -11.03 13.10
CA LYS A 42 -10.15 -10.16 13.76
C LYS A 42 -9.41 -9.17 14.63
N CYS A 43 -9.78 -7.89 14.55
CA CYS A 43 -9.29 -6.87 15.47
C CYS A 43 -9.99 -7.06 16.82
N GLU A 44 -9.25 -7.19 17.91
CA GLU A 44 -9.83 -7.38 19.25
C GLU A 44 -10.58 -6.14 19.73
N LYS A 45 -10.10 -4.94 19.37
CA LYS A 45 -10.70 -3.67 19.78
C LYS A 45 -11.97 -3.31 18.99
N THR A 46 -11.93 -3.43 17.67
CA THR A 46 -13.04 -2.99 16.80
C THR A 46 -13.95 -4.14 16.36
N GLY A 47 -13.52 -5.40 16.55
CA GLY A 47 -14.22 -6.58 16.04
C GLY A 47 -14.12 -6.76 14.52
N GLU A 48 -13.50 -5.82 13.80
CA GLU A 48 -13.42 -5.82 12.34
C GLU A 48 -12.51 -6.93 11.81
N LEU A 49 -12.92 -7.53 10.71
CA LEU A 49 -12.13 -8.52 9.99
C LEU A 49 -11.14 -7.83 9.06
N TYR A 50 -9.89 -8.30 9.04
CA TYR A 50 -8.86 -7.74 8.19
C TYR A 50 -7.90 -8.80 7.64
N LEU A 51 -7.33 -8.49 6.50
CA LEU A 51 -6.22 -9.21 5.88
C LEU A 51 -4.93 -8.43 6.15
N GLN A 52 -3.96 -9.09 6.78
CA GLN A 52 -2.66 -8.52 7.06
C GLN A 52 -1.70 -8.85 5.92
N PHE A 53 -1.08 -7.82 5.34
CA PHE A 53 0.06 -7.96 4.44
C PHE A 53 1.37 -7.80 5.22
N PRO A 54 2.47 -8.41 4.77
CA PRO A 54 2.60 -9.19 3.55
C PRO A 54 2.29 -10.68 3.84
N ILE A 55 2.01 -11.49 2.81
CA ILE A 55 1.54 -12.88 2.96
C ILE A 55 2.49 -13.84 2.24
N LYS A 56 3.05 -14.82 2.97
CA LYS A 56 3.95 -15.83 2.41
C LYS A 56 3.19 -17.01 1.79
N GLY A 57 3.82 -17.67 0.82
CA GLY A 57 3.40 -18.99 0.33
C GLY A 57 2.04 -18.98 -0.36
N VAL A 58 1.80 -17.98 -1.21
CA VAL A 58 0.55 -17.79 -1.93
C VAL A 58 0.76 -17.72 -3.44
N ARG A 59 -0.35 -17.77 -4.17
CA ARG A 59 -0.46 -17.44 -5.59
C ARG A 59 -1.83 -16.82 -5.83
N ILE A 60 -1.94 -16.01 -6.88
CA ILE A 60 -3.22 -15.45 -7.33
C ILE A 60 -3.64 -16.19 -8.60
N GLU A 61 -4.87 -16.71 -8.60
CA GLU A 61 -5.55 -17.16 -9.81
C GLU A 61 -6.49 -16.07 -10.29
N LYS A 62 -6.50 -15.81 -11.60
CA LYS A 62 -7.45 -14.88 -12.23
C LYS A 62 -8.74 -15.62 -12.55
N GLY A 63 -9.86 -15.15 -11.99
CA GLY A 63 -11.20 -15.44 -12.48
C GLY A 63 -11.61 -14.47 -13.60
N LYS A 64 -12.88 -14.48 -14.00
CA LYS A 64 -13.39 -13.58 -15.05
C LYS A 64 -13.28 -12.09 -14.68
N LYS A 65 -13.63 -11.75 -13.44
CA LYS A 65 -13.56 -10.37 -12.89
C LYS A 65 -12.90 -10.29 -11.52
N ASP A 66 -12.57 -11.45 -10.95
CA ASP A 66 -12.10 -11.56 -9.57
C ASP A 66 -10.71 -12.18 -9.53
N LEU A 67 -10.02 -11.95 -8.42
CA LEU A 67 -8.77 -12.59 -8.07
C LEU A 67 -9.04 -13.59 -6.94
N ILE A 68 -8.40 -14.75 -6.98
CA ILE A 68 -8.55 -15.78 -5.95
C ILE A 68 -7.19 -16.04 -5.34
N LEU A 69 -7.06 -15.77 -4.04
CA LEU A 69 -5.86 -16.05 -3.28
C LEU A 69 -5.83 -17.54 -2.90
N LYS A 70 -4.80 -18.26 -3.36
CA LYS A 70 -4.59 -19.67 -3.05
C LYS A 70 -3.20 -19.90 -2.47
N PRO A 71 -2.97 -21.02 -1.76
CA PRO A 71 -1.62 -21.45 -1.40
C PRO A 71 -0.74 -21.61 -2.65
N GLY A 72 0.53 -21.24 -2.53
CA GLY A 72 1.50 -21.22 -3.62
C GLY A 72 2.93 -20.99 -3.12
N ARG A 73 3.80 -20.51 -4.01
CA ARG A 73 5.25 -20.33 -3.75
C ARG A 73 5.72 -18.89 -3.67
N TYR A 74 4.82 -17.93 -3.89
CA TYR A 74 5.15 -16.52 -3.94
C TYR A 74 4.77 -15.83 -2.64
N ASN A 75 5.43 -14.71 -2.41
CA ASN A 75 5.09 -13.75 -1.40
C ASN A 75 4.19 -12.67 -2.01
N LEU A 76 3.13 -12.30 -1.30
CA LEU A 76 2.19 -11.27 -1.71
C LEU A 76 2.35 -10.02 -0.85
N PHE A 77 2.66 -8.92 -1.51
CA PHE A 77 2.65 -7.58 -0.95
C PHE A 77 1.47 -6.78 -1.49
N TYR A 78 1.10 -5.76 -0.74
CA TYR A 78 0.14 -4.75 -1.13
C TYR A 78 0.81 -3.39 -0.91
N TYR A 79 0.49 -2.39 -1.72
CA TYR A 79 0.85 -0.99 -1.49
C TYR A 79 -0.25 -0.06 -2.00
N PHE A 80 -0.43 1.07 -1.32
CA PHE A 80 -1.40 2.10 -1.67
C PHE A 80 -0.72 3.46 -1.59
N VAL A 81 -0.89 4.25 -2.63
CA VAL A 81 -0.43 5.63 -2.67
C VAL A 81 -1.62 6.53 -2.91
N TRP A 82 -1.84 7.46 -1.96
CA TRP A 82 -2.86 8.50 -2.06
C TRP A 82 -2.41 9.60 -3.02
N SER A 83 -3.30 9.98 -3.95
CA SER A 83 -3.03 10.96 -5.01
C SER A 83 -2.84 12.40 -4.54
N GLY A 84 -3.26 12.73 -3.32
CA GLY A 84 -3.53 14.11 -2.95
C GLY A 84 -4.87 14.60 -3.48
N HIS A 85 -5.29 15.78 -3.04
CA HIS A 85 -6.53 16.41 -3.50
C HIS A 85 -6.38 16.87 -4.97
N ARG A 86 -7.34 16.47 -5.82
CA ARG A 86 -7.38 16.76 -7.27
C ARG A 86 -6.12 16.33 -8.02
N GLY A 87 -5.55 15.19 -7.64
CA GLY A 87 -4.34 14.63 -8.25
C GLY A 87 -4.51 13.26 -8.87
N GLU A 88 -3.47 12.79 -9.52
CA GLU A 88 -3.31 11.40 -9.92
C GLU A 88 -2.00 10.85 -9.32
N THR A 89 -1.92 9.53 -9.21
CA THR A 89 -0.73 8.80 -8.76
C THR A 89 -0.12 7.99 -9.90
N GLU A 90 1.21 7.86 -9.92
CA GLU A 90 1.91 6.82 -10.68
C GLU A 90 2.69 5.89 -9.75
N MET A 91 2.80 4.62 -10.13
CA MET A 91 3.57 3.63 -9.41
C MET A 91 4.32 2.71 -10.36
N LYS A 92 5.60 2.49 -10.08
CA LYS A 92 6.45 1.51 -10.76
C LYS A 92 7.04 0.57 -9.72
N VAL A 93 6.81 -0.72 -9.90
CA VAL A 93 7.40 -1.75 -9.06
C VAL A 93 8.68 -2.20 -9.73
N LYS A 94 9.78 -2.22 -8.99
CA LYS A 94 11.06 -2.72 -9.51
C LYS A 94 10.94 -4.19 -9.86
N ASP A 95 11.27 -4.51 -11.10
CA ASP A 95 11.25 -5.89 -11.59
C ASP A 95 12.68 -6.47 -11.59
N TRP A 96 12.96 -7.37 -10.65
CA TRP A 96 14.21 -8.13 -10.61
C TRP A 96 14.14 -9.35 -11.55
N GLY A 97 14.00 -9.09 -12.85
CA GLY A 97 14.13 -10.12 -13.89
C GLY A 97 12.88 -10.95 -14.19
N LYS A 98 11.71 -10.32 -14.33
CA LYS A 98 10.41 -10.91 -14.78
C LYS A 98 9.81 -11.95 -13.83
N THR A 99 10.24 -11.97 -12.58
CA THR A 99 9.69 -12.87 -11.54
C THR A 99 8.63 -12.19 -10.68
N VAL A 100 8.40 -10.89 -10.91
CA VAL A 100 7.44 -10.06 -10.20
C VAL A 100 6.15 -9.92 -11.03
N ILE A 101 5.02 -10.31 -10.45
CA ILE A 101 3.70 -10.16 -11.05
C ILE A 101 2.97 -9.06 -10.29
N THR A 102 2.57 -8.00 -11.01
CA THR A 102 1.84 -6.87 -10.42
C THR A 102 0.40 -6.80 -10.89
N HIS A 103 -0.53 -6.54 -9.97
CA HIS A 103 -1.89 -6.13 -10.28
C HIS A 103 -2.11 -4.72 -9.75
N GLN A 104 -2.22 -3.74 -10.65
CA GLN A 104 -2.49 -2.35 -10.29
C GLN A 104 -3.98 -2.04 -10.41
N PHE A 105 -4.48 -1.22 -9.50
CA PHE A 105 -5.87 -0.80 -9.45
C PHE A 105 -5.94 0.70 -9.22
N GLN A 106 -6.88 1.36 -9.88
CA GLN A 106 -7.22 2.74 -9.59
C GLN A 106 -8.23 2.81 -8.45
N LYS A 107 -8.13 3.84 -7.63
CA LYS A 107 -9.09 4.15 -6.58
C LYS A 107 -9.49 5.61 -6.69
N TYR A 108 -10.71 5.84 -7.14
CA TYR A 108 -11.28 7.17 -7.27
C TYR A 108 -11.65 7.67 -5.87
N GLU A 109 -11.12 8.83 -5.48
CA GLU A 109 -11.40 9.42 -4.16
C GLU A 109 -12.80 10.06 -4.09
N SER A 110 -13.45 10.27 -5.25
CA SER A 110 -14.86 10.66 -5.36
C SER A 110 -15.59 9.82 -6.41
N PRO A 111 -16.93 9.76 -6.39
CA PRO A 111 -17.72 9.02 -7.39
C PRO A 111 -17.48 9.40 -8.85
N ARG A 112 -16.89 10.58 -9.10
CA ARG A 112 -16.57 11.11 -10.44
C ARG A 112 -15.06 11.26 -10.67
N GLY A 113 -14.22 10.80 -9.73
CA GLY A 113 -12.76 10.98 -9.76
C GLY A 113 -12.27 12.42 -9.57
N SER A 114 -13.18 13.39 -9.39
CA SER A 114 -12.87 14.82 -9.27
C SER A 114 -12.01 15.18 -8.06
N LEU A 115 -11.96 14.34 -7.03
CA LEU A 115 -11.10 14.54 -5.86
C LEU A 115 -9.72 13.92 -6.02
N GLY A 116 -9.50 13.13 -7.06
CA GLY A 116 -8.23 12.49 -7.38
C GLY A 116 -8.36 10.99 -7.64
N ILE A 117 -7.31 10.44 -8.24
CA ILE A 117 -7.19 9.03 -8.62
C ILE A 117 -5.94 8.46 -7.96
N SER A 118 -6.14 7.79 -6.84
CA SER A 118 -5.11 7.05 -6.13
C SER A 118 -4.84 5.70 -6.81
N LYS A 119 -3.69 5.09 -6.50
CA LYS A 119 -3.36 3.75 -7.02
C LYS A 119 -3.09 2.76 -5.90
N GLU A 120 -3.55 1.53 -6.12
CA GLU A 120 -3.27 0.36 -5.32
C GLU A 120 -2.47 -0.65 -6.17
N VAL A 121 -1.58 -1.41 -5.55
CA VAL A 121 -0.86 -2.48 -6.23
C VAL A 121 -0.78 -3.72 -5.34
N LEU A 122 -1.07 -4.88 -5.93
CA LEU A 122 -0.69 -6.18 -5.40
C LEU A 122 0.55 -6.67 -6.14
N ILE A 123 1.52 -7.19 -5.39
CA ILE A 123 2.81 -7.61 -5.93
C ILE A 123 3.05 -9.05 -5.48
N LEU A 124 3.11 -9.99 -6.44
CA LEU A 124 3.57 -11.35 -6.20
C LEU A 124 5.03 -11.46 -6.62
N THR A 125 5.86 -11.96 -5.73
CA THR A 125 7.29 -12.10 -5.97
C THR A 125 7.87 -13.28 -5.18
N PRO A 126 8.92 -13.97 -5.66
CA PRO A 126 9.62 -14.97 -4.85
C PRO A 126 10.49 -14.32 -3.76
N PHE A 127 10.72 -13.01 -3.84
CA PHE A 127 11.60 -12.29 -2.92
C PHE A 127 10.91 -11.94 -1.60
N ASN A 128 11.72 -11.72 -0.56
CA ASN A 128 11.25 -11.26 0.75
C ASN A 128 11.11 -9.74 0.83
N SER A 129 11.34 -9.01 -0.25
CA SER A 129 11.15 -7.56 -0.31
C SER A 129 10.68 -7.08 -1.68
N VAL A 130 10.12 -5.87 -1.69
CA VAL A 130 9.71 -5.14 -2.90
C VAL A 130 10.11 -3.67 -2.78
N GLU A 131 10.42 -3.05 -3.92
CA GLU A 131 10.76 -1.64 -4.06
C GLU A 131 9.77 -1.02 -5.05
N ILE A 132 9.15 0.08 -4.64
CA ILE A 132 8.06 0.74 -5.36
C ILE A 132 8.41 2.20 -5.47
N GLU A 133 8.66 2.65 -6.69
CA GLU A 133 8.77 4.07 -7.01
C GLU A 133 7.37 4.62 -7.23
N TRP A 134 7.09 5.79 -6.68
CA TRP A 134 5.79 6.42 -6.83
C TRP A 134 5.91 7.93 -6.98
N SER A 135 4.93 8.51 -7.66
CA SER A 135 4.73 9.94 -7.76
C SER A 135 3.24 10.27 -7.66
N ARG A 136 2.93 11.51 -7.28
CA ARG A 136 1.57 12.04 -7.17
C ARG A 136 1.53 13.52 -7.50
N THR A 137 0.46 13.96 -8.14
CA THR A 137 0.34 15.34 -8.64
C THR A 137 -0.59 16.22 -7.80
N GLY A 138 -1.38 15.63 -6.90
CA GLY A 138 -2.39 16.36 -6.13
C GLY A 138 -1.79 17.26 -5.06
N PHE A 139 -2.67 18.04 -4.43
CA PHE A 139 -2.32 18.81 -3.24
C PHE A 139 -2.16 17.87 -2.05
N VAL A 140 -0.99 17.92 -1.43
CA VAL A 140 -0.50 16.89 -0.48
C VAL A 140 -0.10 17.44 0.88
N GLU A 141 -0.45 18.70 1.18
CA GLU A 141 -0.27 19.33 2.51
C GLU A 141 1.11 19.06 3.14
N GLY A 142 2.18 19.43 2.43
CA GLY A 142 3.56 19.25 2.91
C GLY A 142 4.12 17.83 2.82
N ARG A 143 3.32 16.82 2.41
CA ARG A 143 3.83 15.48 2.14
C ARG A 143 4.55 15.42 0.80
N ALA A 144 5.52 14.53 0.66
CA ALA A 144 6.31 14.41 -0.56
C ALA A 144 5.47 14.03 -1.79
N LYS A 145 5.76 14.63 -2.95
CA LYS A 145 5.08 14.32 -4.21
C LYS A 145 5.65 13.11 -4.93
N LYS A 146 6.83 12.63 -4.55
CA LYS A 146 7.46 11.45 -5.12
C LYS A 146 8.31 10.75 -4.07
N GLY A 147 8.58 9.47 -4.28
CA GLY A 147 9.37 8.69 -3.34
C GLY A 147 9.60 7.25 -3.79
N VAL A 148 10.42 6.56 -2.99
CA VAL A 148 10.69 5.13 -3.15
C VAL A 148 10.32 4.44 -1.85
N THR A 149 9.42 3.48 -1.92
CA THR A 149 9.01 2.67 -0.78
C THR A 149 9.55 1.27 -0.88
N ARG A 150 10.25 0.83 0.18
CA ARG A 150 10.72 -0.55 0.33
C ARG A 150 9.92 -1.24 1.41
N ILE A 151 9.37 -2.41 1.07
CA ILE A 151 8.60 -3.26 1.99
C ILE A 151 9.34 -4.57 2.14
N TYR A 152 9.56 -5.01 3.37
CA TYR A 152 10.24 -6.26 3.70
C TYR A 152 9.30 -7.21 4.44
N PHE A 153 9.53 -8.52 4.29
CA PHE A 153 9.18 -9.48 5.33
C PHE A 153 10.28 -9.42 6.39
N GLU A 154 9.93 -9.03 7.61
CA GLU A 154 10.75 -9.42 8.76
C GLU A 154 10.41 -10.87 9.12
N ASP A 155 11.45 -11.70 9.12
CA ASP A 155 11.40 -13.03 9.72
C ASP A 155 11.72 -12.90 11.21
N ASP A 156 10.77 -12.37 11.98
CA ASP A 156 10.78 -12.58 13.42
C ASP A 156 9.71 -13.61 13.79
N TYR A 157 10.17 -14.72 14.36
CA TYR A 157 9.39 -15.95 14.59
C TYR A 157 8.19 -15.71 15.53
N ASN A 158 8.18 -14.59 16.26
CA ASN A 158 7.14 -14.21 17.21
C ASN A 158 6.35 -12.94 16.83
N ASN A 159 6.77 -12.18 15.82
CA ASN A 159 6.08 -10.95 15.44
C ASN A 159 6.20 -10.68 13.94
N ARG A 160 5.10 -10.84 13.21
CA ARG A 160 5.01 -10.52 11.76
C ARG A 160 4.82 -9.02 11.58
N GLU A 161 5.78 -8.24 12.03
CA GLU A 161 5.75 -6.78 11.87
C GLU A 161 6.24 -6.38 10.46
N LEU A 162 5.69 -5.26 9.99
CA LEU A 162 6.12 -4.65 8.74
C LEU A 162 7.22 -3.66 9.06
N LYS A 163 8.34 -3.74 8.34
CA LYS A 163 9.16 -2.56 8.12
C LYS A 163 8.85 -1.97 6.76
N ILE A 164 8.22 -0.80 6.76
CA ILE A 164 8.04 0.04 5.57
C ILE A 164 9.05 1.17 5.69
N ILE A 165 9.97 1.25 4.73
CA ILE A 165 10.89 2.37 4.62
C ILE A 165 10.43 3.18 3.42
N GLU A 166 9.78 4.32 3.70
CA GLU A 166 9.44 5.30 2.67
C GLU A 166 10.57 6.33 2.61
N ASN A 167 11.22 6.42 1.46
CA ASN A 167 12.23 7.44 1.17
C ASN A 167 11.59 8.47 0.22
N PRO A 168 10.92 9.51 0.75
CA PRO A 168 10.41 10.59 -0.08
C PRO A 168 11.56 11.30 -0.79
N ILE A 169 11.43 11.53 -2.10
CA ILE A 169 12.38 12.38 -2.82
C ILE A 169 11.79 13.80 -2.80
N VAL A 170 12.41 14.67 -2.01
CA VAL A 170 12.06 16.08 -1.97
C VAL A 170 12.75 16.74 -3.17
N GLU A 171 11.97 17.13 -4.20
CA GLU A 171 12.46 18.14 -5.15
C GLU A 171 12.52 19.45 -4.38
N THR A 172 13.73 19.90 -4.08
CA THR A 172 14.10 21.25 -3.63
C THR A 172 13.03 22.02 -2.86
N ILE A 173 13.31 22.14 -1.57
CA ILE A 173 12.78 23.18 -0.69
C ILE A 173 13.23 24.54 -1.24
N GLU A 174 12.45 25.10 -2.15
CA GLU A 174 12.31 26.55 -2.22
C GLU A 174 11.11 26.86 -1.31
N ASP A 175 11.35 27.60 -0.22
CA ASP A 175 10.37 28.08 0.77
C ASP A 175 9.95 27.15 1.91
N ILE A 176 10.90 26.50 2.61
CA ILE A 176 10.67 26.14 4.02
C ILE A 176 11.50 27.12 4.86
N ASP A 177 10.81 28.01 5.56
CA ASP A 177 11.40 28.87 6.58
C ASP A 177 11.87 28.06 7.80
N LEU A 178 12.64 28.69 8.69
CA LEU A 178 13.12 28.04 9.92
C LEU A 178 11.98 27.38 10.73
N GLU A 179 10.77 27.93 10.67
CA GLU A 179 9.59 27.40 11.36
C GLU A 179 9.12 26.06 10.78
N GLY A 180 9.19 25.88 9.47
CA GLY A 180 8.87 24.61 8.82
C GLY A 180 9.92 23.52 9.05
N ILE A 181 11.20 23.89 9.23
CA ILE A 181 12.28 22.95 9.60
C ILE A 181 12.06 22.45 11.04
N GLU A 182 11.72 23.33 11.97
CA GLU A 182 11.43 22.96 13.37
C GLU A 182 10.20 22.04 13.48
N ARG A 183 9.16 22.28 12.67
CA ARG A 183 7.99 21.39 12.61
C ARG A 183 8.33 19.99 12.10
N LEU A 184 9.17 19.87 11.07
CA LEU A 184 9.59 18.57 10.54
C LEU A 184 10.49 17.81 11.52
N ALA A 185 11.39 18.51 12.22
CA ALA A 185 12.23 17.92 13.26
C ALA A 185 11.39 17.38 14.44
N SER A 186 10.35 18.14 14.85
CA SER A 186 9.41 17.71 15.88
C SER A 186 8.56 16.50 15.47
N LEU A 187 8.15 16.42 14.19
CA LEU A 187 7.32 15.32 13.68
C LEU A 187 8.09 14.00 13.52
N LEU A 188 9.42 14.08 13.39
CA LEU A 188 10.32 12.95 13.21
C LEU A 188 11.05 12.55 14.51
N GLU A 189 10.81 13.24 15.63
CA GLU A 189 11.49 13.05 16.93
C GLU A 189 13.03 13.17 16.84
N ILE A 190 13.55 13.99 15.93
CA ILE A 190 15.00 14.19 15.76
C ILE A 190 15.38 15.51 16.45
N SER A 191 16.30 15.45 17.41
CA SER A 191 16.88 16.67 18.00
C SER A 191 17.75 17.38 16.95
N PRO A 192 17.47 18.66 16.62
CA PRO A 192 18.22 19.36 15.60
C PRO A 192 19.63 19.67 16.14
N ASN A 193 20.63 18.97 15.61
CA ASN A 193 22.01 19.44 15.65
C ASN A 193 22.52 19.62 14.22
N GLU A 194 23.51 20.49 14.02
CA GLU A 194 24.06 20.89 12.72
C GLU A 194 24.53 19.70 11.84
N ASN A 195 24.74 18.52 12.43
CA ASN A 195 25.05 17.28 11.71
C ASN A 195 23.85 16.64 10.99
N THR A 196 22.62 17.12 11.20
CA THR A 196 21.41 16.58 10.54
C THR A 196 21.28 17.10 9.11
N ILE A 197 21.85 18.28 8.81
CA ILE A 197 21.77 18.92 7.50
C ILE A 197 22.70 18.23 6.48
N CYS A 198 23.82 17.66 6.92
CA CYS A 198 24.80 17.03 6.02
C CYS A 198 24.42 15.61 5.56
N LYS A 199 23.57 14.88 6.28
CA LYS A 199 23.16 13.50 5.92
C LYS A 199 22.04 13.41 4.87
N ILE A 200 21.53 14.55 4.41
CA ILE A 200 20.50 14.64 3.37
C ILE A 200 21.15 14.73 1.97
N TYR A 201 22.47 14.90 1.88
CA TYR A 201 23.21 15.19 0.64
C TYR A 201 24.26 14.15 0.20
N GLU A 202 24.31 12.96 0.82
CA GLU A 202 25.06 11.78 0.32
C GLU A 202 24.14 10.57 0.15
#